data_AF-A0A2N6DFV1-F1
#
_entry.id   AF-A0A2N6DFV1-F1
#
_cell.length_a   1.000
_cell.length_b   1.000
_cell.length_c   1.000
_cell.angle_alpha   90.00
_cell.angle_beta   90.00
_cell.angle_gamma   90.00
#
_symmetry.space_group_name_H-M   'P 1'
#
loop_
_entity.id
_entity.type
_entity.pdbx_description
1 polymer ?
#
loop_
_entity_poly.entity_id
_entity_poly.type
_entity_poly.pdbx_seq_one_letter_code
_entity_poly.pdbx_strand_id
1 'polypeptide(L)'
;MSGQWHNLAITIIPNMLGFTLGGYAILLSFGGERFFKILCIRCADESTPTPFMIFNGAFVHFIIVQITTLLLSVLCSQYEKTWILVGFIGTFLLYYTLTTALAAVFAIMNMADWYEDQANNEL
;
A
#
# COMPACT_ATOMS: atom_id res chain seq x y z
N MET A 1 -25.82 -16.98 1.13
CA MET A 1 -25.11 -15.84 0.51
C MET A 1 -23.86 -15.39 1.29
N SER A 2 -23.34 -16.17 2.25
CA SER A 2 -22.27 -15.76 3.18
C SER A 2 -20.82 -16.09 2.73
N GLY A 3 -20.58 -16.32 1.43
CA GLY A 3 -19.31 -16.87 0.92
C GLY A 3 -18.78 -16.20 -0.36
N GLN A 4 -19.02 -14.90 -0.57
CA GLN A 4 -18.51 -14.21 -1.77
C GLN A 4 -17.26 -13.35 -1.51
N TRP A 5 -17.06 -12.87 -0.29
CA TRP A 5 -15.95 -11.95 0.02
C TRP A 5 -14.58 -12.59 -0.21
N HIS A 6 -14.39 -13.86 0.16
CA HIS A 6 -13.11 -14.56 -0.03
C HIS A 6 -12.80 -14.78 -1.51
N ASN A 7 -13.81 -15.14 -2.31
CA ASN A 7 -13.65 -15.30 -3.76
C ASN A 7 -13.29 -13.96 -4.40
N LEU A 8 -13.98 -12.89 -4.00
CA LEU A 8 -13.69 -11.54 -4.47
C LEU A 8 -12.26 -11.11 -4.11
N ALA A 9 -11.83 -11.36 -2.88
CA ALA A 9 -10.49 -11.08 -2.39
C ALA A 9 -9.42 -11.86 -3.19
N ILE A 10 -9.63 -13.16 -3.43
CA ILE A 10 -8.72 -14.00 -4.22
C ILE A 10 -8.63 -13.52 -5.67
N THR A 11 -9.72 -12.97 -6.24
CA THR A 11 -9.71 -12.45 -7.61
C THR A 11 -9.07 -11.06 -7.74
N ILE A 12 -9.29 -10.16 -6.77
CA ILE A 12 -8.88 -8.76 -6.89
C ILE A 12 -7.48 -8.51 -6.30
N ILE A 13 -7.21 -9.04 -5.09
CA ILE A 13 -6.01 -8.67 -4.33
C ILE A 13 -4.70 -9.07 -5.05
N PRO A 14 -4.56 -10.25 -5.68
CA PRO A 14 -3.32 -10.59 -6.38
C PRO A 14 -2.99 -9.62 -7.53
N ASN A 15 -4.01 -9.16 -8.27
CA ASN A 15 -3.84 -8.17 -9.33
C ASN A 15 -3.38 -6.82 -8.76
N MET A 16 -3.99 -6.38 -7.66
CA MET A 16 -3.59 -5.15 -6.97
C MET A 16 -2.17 -5.23 -6.40
N LEU A 17 -1.80 -6.34 -5.78
CA LEU A 17 -0.45 -6.59 -5.28
C LEU A 17 0.58 -6.55 -6.40
N GLY A 18 0.31 -7.24 -7.52
CA GLY A 18 1.18 -7.25 -8.69
C GLY A 18 1.37 -5.85 -9.27
N PHE A 19 0.29 -5.09 -9.43
CA PHE A 19 0.37 -3.71 -9.92
C PHE A 19 1.12 -2.78 -8.95
N THR A 20 0.90 -2.93 -7.64
CA THR A 20 1.55 -2.12 -6.61
C THR A 20 3.06 -2.37 -6.58
N LEU A 21 3.48 -3.63 -6.58
CA LEU A 21 4.90 -4.00 -6.62
C LEU A 21 5.54 -3.63 -7.96
N GLY A 22 4.83 -3.82 -9.08
CA GLY A 22 5.29 -3.41 -10.40
C GLY A 22 5.48 -1.90 -10.50
N GLY A 23 4.51 -1.11 -10.04
CA GLY A 23 4.60 0.35 -9.99
C GLY A 23 5.73 0.82 -9.07
N TYR A 24 5.92 0.17 -7.92
CA TYR A 24 7.05 0.46 -7.02
C TYR A 24 8.40 0.13 -7.67
N ALA A 25 8.51 -0.99 -8.37
CA ALA A 25 9.72 -1.35 -9.12
C ALA A 25 10.03 -0.34 -10.22
N ILE A 26 9.02 0.13 -10.95
CA ILE A 26 9.14 1.19 -11.98
C ILE A 26 9.64 2.49 -11.34
N LEU A 27 9.06 2.89 -10.20
CA LEU A 27 9.50 4.07 -9.46
C LEU A 27 10.98 3.96 -9.05
N LEU A 28 11.40 2.80 -8.55
CA LEU A 28 12.79 2.56 -8.18
C LEU A 28 13.74 2.49 -9.37
N SER A 29 13.31 1.90 -10.49
CA SER A 29 14.15 1.76 -11.68
C SER A 29 14.34 3.06 -12.46
N PHE A 30 13.32 3.91 -12.47
CA PHE A 30 13.36 5.20 -13.17
C PHE A 30 13.68 6.38 -12.25
N GLY A 31 13.75 6.16 -10.94
CA GLY A 31 14.18 7.18 -9.98
C GLY A 31 15.67 7.49 -10.17
N GLY A 32 15.98 8.71 -10.63
CA GLY A 32 17.37 9.18 -10.73
C GLY A 32 18.00 9.44 -9.36
N GLU A 33 19.34 9.49 -9.30
CA GLU A 33 20.06 9.78 -8.04
C GLU A 33 19.62 11.10 -7.41
N ARG A 34 19.36 12.13 -8.22
CA ARG A 34 18.83 13.43 -7.74
C ARG A 34 17.48 13.28 -7.04
N PHE A 35 16.59 12.45 -7.58
CA PHE A 35 15.26 12.21 -7.01
C PHE A 35 15.37 11.59 -5.62
N PHE A 36 16.14 10.50 -5.48
CA PHE A 36 16.32 9.86 -4.17
C PHE A 36 17.09 10.74 -3.18
N LYS A 37 18.07 11.51 -3.66
CA LYS A 37 18.82 12.44 -2.81
C LYS A 37 17.89 13.46 -2.17
N ILE A 38 17.01 14.09 -2.95
CA ILE A 38 16.03 15.07 -2.45
C ILE A 38 15.04 14.42 -1.48
N LEU A 39 14.49 13.25 -1.81
CA LEU A 39 13.51 12.57 -0.96
C LEU A 39 14.08 12.02 0.37
N CYS A 40 15.40 11.88 0.46
CA CYS A 40 16.10 11.47 1.67
C CYS A 40 16.54 12.66 2.55
N ILE A 41 16.30 13.91 2.11
CA ILE A 41 16.56 15.10 2.93
C ILE A 41 15.63 15.08 4.15
N ARG A 42 16.20 15.36 5.32
CA ARG A 42 15.45 15.50 6.57
C ARG A 42 15.07 16.97 6.77
N CYS A 43 13.82 17.20 7.17
CA CYS A 43 13.32 18.53 7.46
C CYS A 43 13.64 18.89 8.92
N ALA A 44 14.77 19.58 9.14
CA ALA A 44 15.20 20.25 10.38
C ALA A 44 15.40 19.41 11.67
N ASP A 45 14.61 18.38 11.95
CA ASP A 45 14.68 17.56 13.16
C ASP A 45 14.97 16.09 12.81
N GLU A 46 15.99 15.50 13.46
CA GLU A 46 16.40 14.10 13.25
C GLU A 46 15.30 13.09 13.64
N SER A 47 14.32 13.52 14.44
CA SER A 47 13.20 12.67 14.84
C SER A 47 12.15 12.47 13.74
N THR A 48 12.13 13.33 12.72
CA THR A 48 11.14 13.27 11.65
C THR A 48 11.52 12.26 10.55
N PRO A 49 10.61 11.36 10.15
CA PRO A 49 10.87 10.45 9.03
C PRO A 49 10.98 11.24 7.72
N THR A 50 11.88 10.81 6.83
CA THR A 50 12.02 11.43 5.50
C THR A 50 10.76 11.19 4.66
N PRO A 51 10.46 12.05 3.67
CA PRO A 51 9.36 11.83 2.73
C PRO A 51 9.42 10.43 2.10
N PHE A 52 10.62 9.96 1.74
CA PHE A 52 10.81 8.59 1.25
C PHE A 52 10.38 7.52 2.26
N MET A 53 10.69 7.70 3.55
CA MET A 53 10.31 6.76 4.60
C MET A 53 8.80 6.77 4.88
N ILE A 54 8.16 7.94 4.86
CA ILE A 54 6.70 8.06 5.02
C ILE A 54 5.98 7.32 3.89
N PHE A 55 6.41 7.57 2.65
CA PHE A 55 5.91 6.87 1.47
C PHE A 55 6.08 5.35 1.57
N ASN A 56 7.28 4.88 1.92
CA ASN A 56 7.56 3.46 2.12
C ASN A 56 6.71 2.85 3.25
N GLY A 57 6.52 3.57 4.36
CA GLY A 57 5.68 3.11 5.47
C GLY A 57 4.24 2.89 5.06
N ALA A 58 3.66 3.82 4.29
CA ALA A 58 2.32 3.67 3.73
C ALA A 58 2.22 2.47 2.77
N PHE A 59 3.22 2.29 1.90
CA PHE A 59 3.29 1.16 0.96
C PHE A 59 3.42 -0.19 1.68
N VAL A 60 4.28 -0.28 2.69
CA VAL A 60 4.46 -1.49 3.50
C VAL A 60 3.16 -1.85 4.21
N HIS A 61 2.50 -0.89 4.86
CA HIS A 61 1.21 -1.13 5.50
C HIS A 61 0.15 -1.61 4.50
N PHE A 62 0.07 -0.98 3.33
CA PHE A 62 -0.83 -1.41 2.25
C PHE A 62 -0.56 -2.84 1.78
N ILE A 63 0.70 -3.25 1.61
CA ILE A 63 1.07 -4.61 1.19
C ILE A 63 0.77 -5.63 2.29
N ILE A 64 1.09 -5.33 3.55
CA ILE A 64 0.82 -6.24 4.68
C ILE A 64 -0.67 -6.53 4.80
N VAL A 65 -1.52 -5.51 4.75
CA VAL A 65 -2.98 -5.66 4.83
C VAL A 65 -3.51 -6.51 3.67
N GLN A 66 -3.01 -6.31 2.45
CA GLN A 66 -3.36 -7.12 1.28
C GLN A 66 -2.98 -8.60 1.48
N ILE A 67 -1.74 -8.88 1.90
CA ILE A 67 -1.26 -10.24 2.12
C ILE A 67 -2.07 -10.93 3.22
N THR A 68 -2.31 -10.26 4.36
CA THR A 68 -3.11 -10.82 5.45
C THR A 68 -4.54 -11.14 4.99
N THR A 69 -5.16 -10.23 4.23
CA THR A 69 -6.52 -10.43 3.69
C THR A 69 -6.56 -11.61 2.70
N LEU A 70 -5.55 -11.72 1.83
CA LEU A 70 -5.44 -12.81 0.86
C LEU A 70 -5.23 -14.16 1.54
N LEU A 71 -4.33 -14.24 2.53
CA LEU A 71 -4.10 -15.47 3.31
C LEU A 71 -5.38 -15.93 4.01
N LEU A 72 -6.09 -15.02 4.68
CA LEU A 72 -7.36 -15.35 5.33
C LEU A 72 -8.41 -15.83 4.32
N SER A 73 -8.47 -15.20 3.14
CA SER A 73 -9.41 -15.56 2.07
C SER A 73 -9.14 -16.95 1.49
N VAL A 74 -7.87 -17.29 1.25
CA VAL A 74 -7.46 -18.61 0.77
C VAL A 74 -7.75 -19.69 1.82
N LEU A 75 -7.51 -19.41 3.09
CA LEU A 75 -7.87 -20.36 4.17
C LEU A 75 -9.38 -20.57 4.25
N CYS A 76 -10.17 -19.50 4.11
CA CYS A 76 -11.63 -19.59 4.17
C CYS A 76 -12.25 -20.28 2.94
N SER A 77 -11.59 -20.24 1.78
CA SER A 77 -12.13 -20.84 0.55
C SER A 77 -12.22 -22.37 0.59
N GLN A 78 -11.53 -23.02 1.53
CA GLN A 78 -11.58 -24.47 1.72
C GLN A 78 -12.80 -24.95 2.52
N TYR A 79 -13.54 -24.03 3.15
CA TYR A 79 -14.66 -24.36 4.04
C TYR A 79 -16.00 -23.90 3.43
N GLU A 80 -16.96 -24.82 3.31
CA GLU A 80 -18.31 -24.51 2.80
C GLU A 80 -19.07 -23.51 3.68
N LYS A 81 -18.80 -23.52 5.00
CA LYS A 81 -19.45 -22.65 5.98
C LYS A 81 -18.41 -22.00 6.87
N THR A 82 -18.15 -20.72 6.62
CA THR A 82 -17.29 -19.90 7.47
C THR A 82 -18.07 -19.43 8.71
N TRP A 83 -17.36 -19.27 9.83
CA TRP A 83 -17.95 -18.67 11.03
C TRP A 83 -18.33 -17.21 10.77
N ILE A 84 -19.45 -16.74 11.32
CA ILE A 84 -19.96 -15.37 11.12
C ILE A 84 -18.90 -14.31 11.47
N LEU A 85 -18.16 -14.52 12.56
CA LEU A 85 -17.10 -13.60 12.99
C LEU A 85 -15.97 -13.52 11.97
N VAL A 86 -15.54 -14.65 11.43
CA VAL A 86 -14.49 -14.72 10.41
C VAL A 86 -14.96 -14.05 9.11
N GLY A 87 -16.22 -14.26 8.72
CA GLY A 87 -16.82 -13.60 7.56
C GLY A 87 -16.88 -12.08 7.72
N PHE A 88 -17.23 -11.58 8.91
CA PHE A 88 -17.26 -10.15 9.21
C PHE A 88 -15.85 -9.54 9.16
N ILE A 89 -14.87 -10.17 9.82
CA ILE A 89 -13.47 -9.72 9.83
C ILE A 89 -12.89 -9.75 8.42
N GLY A 90 -13.12 -10.82 7.66
CA GLY A 90 -12.63 -10.95 6.29
C GLY A 90 -13.22 -9.90 5.35
N THR A 91 -14.52 -9.64 5.46
CA THR A 91 -15.18 -8.57 4.70
C THR A 91 -14.63 -7.20 5.09
N PHE A 92 -14.46 -6.92 6.38
CA PHE A 92 -13.88 -5.68 6.88
C PHE A 92 -12.45 -5.46 6.34
N LEU A 93 -11.61 -6.50 6.39
CA LEU A 93 -10.24 -6.47 5.86
C LEU A 93 -10.20 -6.23 4.34
N LEU A 94 -11.15 -6.78 3.59
CA LEU A 94 -11.28 -6.54 2.16
C LEU A 94 -11.58 -5.07 1.85
N TYR A 95 -12.51 -4.44 2.56
CA TYR A 95 -12.76 -3.01 2.41
C TYR A 95 -11.59 -2.16 2.91
N TYR A 96 -10.97 -2.56 4.02
CA TYR A 96 -9.82 -1.87 4.56
C TYR A 96 -8.66 -1.85 3.56
N THR A 97 -8.45 -2.93 2.82
CA THR A 97 -7.48 -3.01 1.72
C THR A 97 -7.71 -1.92 0.65
N LEU A 98 -8.96 -1.64 0.29
CA LEU A 98 -9.28 -0.59 -0.68
C LEU A 98 -8.98 0.81 -0.10
N THR A 99 -9.22 1.01 1.19
CA THR A 99 -8.90 2.28 1.85
C THR A 99 -7.39 2.51 1.99
N THR A 100 -6.62 1.46 2.26
CA THR A 100 -5.15 1.56 2.33
C THR A 100 -4.52 1.74 0.95
N ALA A 101 -5.15 1.24 -0.12
CA ALA A 101 -4.77 1.57 -1.49
C ALA A 101 -4.89 3.07 -1.76
N LEU A 102 -6.02 3.68 -1.37
CA LEU A 102 -6.22 5.12 -1.49
C LEU A 102 -5.21 5.92 -0.66
N ALA A 103 -4.91 5.46 0.56
CA ALA A 103 -3.89 6.07 1.41
C ALA A 103 -2.49 6.01 0.76
N ALA A 104 -2.13 4.90 0.11
CA ALA A 104 -0.88 4.76 -0.62
C ALA A 104 -0.81 5.73 -1.82
N VAL A 105 -1.93 5.96 -2.52
CA VAL A 105 -2.01 6.97 -3.60
C VAL A 105 -1.76 8.37 -3.06
N PHE A 106 -2.37 8.75 -1.93
CA PHE A 106 -2.10 10.05 -1.31
C PHE A 106 -0.65 10.17 -0.81
N ALA A 107 -0.05 9.10 -0.33
CA ALA A 107 1.37 9.10 0.04
C ALA A 107 2.29 9.36 -1.16
N ILE A 108 1.95 8.84 -2.34
CA ILE A 108 2.66 9.16 -3.60
C ILE A 108 2.52 10.65 -3.92
N MET A 109 1.32 11.21 -3.83
CA MET A 109 1.10 12.64 -4.10
C MET A 109 1.89 13.51 -3.13
N ASN A 110 1.85 13.21 -1.84
CA ASN A 110 2.61 13.95 -0.83
C ASN A 110 4.12 13.89 -1.10
N MET A 111 4.63 12.74 -1.57
CA MET A 111 6.03 12.58 -1.96
C MET A 111 6.38 13.43 -3.19
N ALA A 112 5.47 13.51 -4.17
CA ALA A 112 5.66 14.31 -5.38
C ALA A 112 5.66 15.81 -5.08
N ASP A 113 4.71 16.30 -4.28
CA ASP A 113 4.63 17.70 -3.85
C ASP A 113 5.91 18.12 -3.11
N TRP A 114 6.43 17.23 -2.24
CA TRP A 114 7.69 17.45 -1.54
C TRP A 114 8.90 17.54 -2.47
N TYR A 115 8.95 16.68 -3.48
CA TYR A 115 10.00 16.70 -4.47
C TYR A 115 9.97 18.02 -5.28
N GLU A 116 8.79 18.48 -5.66
CA GLU A 116 8.60 19.74 -6.40
C GLU A 116 9.04 20.95 -5.56
N ASP A 117 8.61 21.05 -4.31
CA ASP A 117 8.98 22.15 -3.41
C ASP A 117 10.52 22.25 -3.24
N GLN A 118 11.18 21.13 -2.97
CA GLN A 118 12.63 21.10 -2.79
C GLN A 118 13.39 21.34 -4.10
N ALA A 119 12.90 20.82 -5.23
CA ALA A 119 13.53 21.06 -6.53
C ALA A 119 13.46 22.53 -6.95
N ASN A 120 12.38 23.24 -6.57
CA ASN A 120 12.23 24.68 -6.84
C ASN A 120 13.10 25.55 -5.92
N ASN A 121 13.33 25.12 -4.67
CA ASN A 121 14.19 25.84 -3.72
C ASN A 121 15.70 25.72 -4.02
N GLU A 122 16.11 24.79 -4.90
CA GLU A 122 17.50 24.64 -5.39
C GLU A 122 17.84 25.55 -6.60
N LEU A 123 16.85 26.24 -7.19
CA LEU A 123 16.99 27.16 -8.35
C LEU A 123 17.08 28.62 -7.90
#